data_AF-A0A6L8T307-F1
#
_entry.id   AF-A0A6L8T307-F1
#
_cell.length_a   1.000
_cell.length_b   1.000
_cell.length_c   1.000
_cell.angle_alpha   90.00
_cell.angle_beta   90.00
_cell.angle_gamma   90.00
#
_symmetry.space_group_name_H-M   'P 1'
#
loop_
_entity.id
_entity.type
_entity.pdbx_description
1 polymer ?
#
loop_
_entity_poly.entity_id
_entity_poly.type
_entity_poly.pdbx_seq_one_letter_code
_entity_poly.pdbx_strand_id
1 'polypeptide(L)'
;MVVRPIFPYVQRFKDKRLLGNVEQLAKLIDTNHFETWEDVRAFEEKQTEVLENCRAELSELSVRYEKWTQAVSDYDDYKKYQPVMKEYQALSGLRKNSFKKKHETELENYAIYRDKVKAVMPENIKAIY
;
A
#
# COMPACT_ATOMS: atom_id res chain seq x y z
N MET A 1 34.58 24.24 22.53
CA MET A 1 33.86 24.57 21.28
C MET A 1 32.82 25.62 21.62
N VAL A 2 32.85 26.80 20.98
CA VAL A 2 31.88 27.88 21.26
C VAL A 2 30.63 27.63 20.43
N VAL A 3 29.54 27.24 21.09
CA VAL A 3 28.23 27.03 20.46
C VAL A 3 27.72 28.40 20.03
N ARG A 4 27.56 28.62 18.71
CA ARG A 4 27.03 29.88 18.17
C ARG A 4 25.50 29.85 18.23
N PRO A 5 24.85 30.79 18.95
CA PRO A 5 23.40 30.89 18.97
C PRO A 5 22.86 31.17 17.57
N ILE A 6 21.73 30.56 17.21
CA ILE A 6 21.05 30.76 15.92
C ILE A 6 20.37 32.15 15.86
N PHE A 7 19.93 32.66 17.02
CA PHE A 7 19.15 33.89 17.19
C PHE A 7 19.70 35.17 16.52
N PRO A 8 21.02 35.48 16.52
CA PRO A 8 21.54 36.71 15.93
C PRO A 8 21.37 36.79 14.41
N TYR A 9 21.28 35.64 13.73
CA TYR A 9 21.13 35.58 12.27
C TYR A 9 19.66 35.62 11.84
N VAL A 10 18.75 35.01 12.61
CA VAL A 10 17.30 35.04 12.36
C VAL A 10 16.73 36.45 12.54
N GLN A 11 17.26 37.24 13.47
CA GLN A 11 16.87 38.66 13.64
C GLN A 11 17.19 39.53 12.40
N ARG A 12 18.24 39.22 11.63
CA ARG A 12 18.58 39.97 10.40
C ARG A 12 17.59 39.72 9.26
N PHE A 13 16.80 38.65 9.31
CA PHE A 13 15.80 38.34 8.29
C PHE A 13 14.46 39.08 8.48
N LYS A 14 14.26 39.76 9.61
CA LYS A 14 13.03 40.54 9.86
C LYS A 14 12.88 41.76 8.94
N ASP A 15 13.96 42.23 8.32
CA ASP A 15 13.93 43.57 7.71
C ASP A 15 13.58 43.67 6.23
N LYS A 16 13.55 42.61 5.40
CA LYS A 16 13.15 42.79 3.98
C LYS A 16 12.44 41.57 3.35
N ARG A 17 11.12 41.72 3.09
CA ARG A 17 10.32 41.17 1.96
C ARG A 17 10.27 39.63 1.67
N LEU A 18 10.45 38.75 2.66
CA LEU A 18 10.19 37.28 2.52
C LEU A 18 9.22 36.74 3.60
N LEU A 19 8.20 37.52 3.95
CA LEU A 19 7.45 37.39 5.21
C LEU A 19 6.71 36.05 5.42
N GLY A 20 6.28 35.36 4.35
CA GLY A 20 5.56 34.08 4.49
C GLY A 20 6.44 32.93 5.01
N ASN A 21 7.67 32.81 4.50
CA ASN A 21 8.57 31.73 4.91
C ASN A 21 9.22 32.01 6.27
N VAL A 22 9.43 33.28 6.61
CA VAL A 22 10.05 33.69 7.89
C VAL A 22 9.08 33.48 9.06
N GLU A 23 7.78 33.74 8.91
CA GLU A 23 6.79 33.42 9.95
C GLU A 23 6.62 31.92 10.17
N GLN A 24 6.64 31.12 9.09
CA GLN A 24 6.57 29.67 9.18
C GLN A 24 7.81 29.07 9.85
N LEU A 25 9.00 29.60 9.51
CA LEU A 25 10.26 29.25 10.17
C LEU A 25 10.24 29.63 11.66
N ALA A 26 9.76 30.82 12.01
CA ALA A 26 9.64 31.25 13.41
C ALA A 26 8.71 30.31 14.20
N LYS A 27 7.55 29.95 13.64
CA LYS A 27 6.64 28.97 14.26
C LYS A 27 7.29 27.60 14.43
N LEU A 28 8.05 27.13 13.44
CA LEU A 28 8.77 25.86 13.52
C LEU A 28 9.85 25.87 14.60
N ILE A 29 10.61 26.97 14.70
CA ILE A 29 11.64 27.17 15.73
C ILE A 29 11.01 27.18 17.12
N ASP A 30 9.92 27.92 17.30
CA ASP A 30 9.22 28.04 18.58
C ASP A 30 8.56 26.70 18.98
N THR A 31 7.96 25.98 18.03
CA THR A 31 7.24 24.71 18.29
C THR A 31 8.20 23.57 18.63
N ASN A 32 9.38 23.53 18.01
CA ASN A 32 10.35 22.47 18.22
C ASN A 32 11.48 22.88 19.18
N HIS A 33 11.40 24.08 19.78
CA HIS A 33 12.35 24.61 20.74
C HIS A 33 13.82 24.53 20.25
N PHE A 34 14.08 25.01 19.03
CA PHE A 34 15.45 25.00 18.49
C PHE A 34 16.30 26.11 19.13
N GLU A 35 17.18 25.73 20.06
CA GLU A 35 18.09 26.65 20.74
C GLU A 35 19.50 26.61 20.11
N THR A 36 19.87 25.47 19.52
CA THR A 36 21.20 25.20 18.96
C THR A 36 21.14 24.56 17.57
N TRP A 37 22.28 24.55 16.88
CA TRP A 37 22.42 23.82 15.60
C TRP A 37 22.34 22.31 15.75
N GLU A 38 22.62 21.79 16.95
CA GLU A 38 22.48 20.36 17.24
C GLU A 38 20.99 19.97 17.31
N ASP A 39 20.13 20.84 17.84
CA ASP A 39 18.66 20.62 17.87
C ASP A 39 18.07 20.59 16.46
N VAL A 40 18.53 21.50 15.58
CA VAL A 40 18.12 21.51 14.16
C VAL A 40 18.57 20.25 13.46
N ARG A 41 19.82 19.80 13.67
CA ARG A 41 20.33 18.55 13.07
C ARG A 41 19.56 17.34 13.57
N ALA A 42 19.30 17.24 14.87
CA ALA A 42 18.53 16.15 15.46
C ALA A 42 17.09 16.12 14.93
N PHE A 43 16.50 17.28 14.64
CA PHE A 43 15.19 17.36 14.00
C PHE A 43 15.23 16.88 12.54
N GLU A 44 16.22 17.32 11.75
CA GLU A 44 16.39 16.86 10.36
C GLU A 44 16.61 15.34 10.28
N GLU A 45 17.41 14.77 11.19
CA GLU A 45 17.62 13.32 11.29
C GLU A 45 16.30 12.59 11.58
N LYS A 46 15.51 13.07 12.55
CA LYS A 46 14.17 12.52 12.84
C LYS A 46 13.21 12.64 11.66
N GLN A 47 13.20 13.77 10.94
CA GLN A 47 12.35 13.93 9.76
C GLN A 47 12.76 12.96 8.65
N THR A 48 14.05 12.72 8.50
CA THR A 48 14.57 11.75 7.52
C THR A 48 14.10 10.34 7.85
N GLU A 49 14.18 9.93 9.12
CA GLU A 49 13.67 8.63 9.59
C GLU A 49 12.15 8.49 9.35
N VAL A 50 11.36 9.52 9.66
CA VAL A 50 9.91 9.53 9.39
C VAL A 50 9.62 9.38 7.89
N LEU A 51 10.35 10.10 7.04
CA LEU A 51 10.18 10.01 5.58
C LEU A 51 10.58 8.64 5.03
N GLU A 52 11.63 8.02 5.57
CA GLU A 52 12.01 6.66 5.22
C GLU A 52 10.94 5.64 5.62
N ASN A 53 10.40 5.76 6.83
CA ASN A 53 9.29 4.92 7.30
C ASN A 53 8.05 5.08 6.41
N CYS A 54 7.64 6.30 6.10
CA CYS A 54 6.52 6.55 5.18
C CYS A 54 6.77 5.97 3.78
N ARG A 55 8.01 6.05 3.28
CA ARG A 55 8.38 5.46 1.98
C ARG A 55 8.30 3.93 2.03
N ALA A 56 8.70 3.31 3.13
CA ALA A 56 8.59 1.86 3.32
C ALA A 56 7.12 1.41 3.37
N GLU A 57 6.27 2.10 4.13
CA GLU A 57 4.83 1.84 4.20
C GLU A 57 4.15 2.00 2.83
N LEU A 58 4.48 3.07 2.10
CA LEU A 58 3.98 3.28 0.73
C LEU A 58 4.43 2.17 -0.22
N SER A 59 5.67 1.70 -0.11
CA SER A 59 6.17 0.59 -0.93
C SER A 59 5.42 -0.70 -0.64
N GLU A 60 5.17 -1.02 0.63
CA GLU A 60 4.38 -2.20 1.01
C GLU A 60 2.93 -2.09 0.51
N LEU A 61 2.31 -0.93 0.68
CA LEU A 61 0.93 -0.69 0.23
C LEU A 61 0.82 -0.79 -1.30
N SER A 62 1.81 -0.28 -2.04
CA SER A 62 1.86 -0.38 -3.51
C SER A 62 1.88 -1.84 -3.97
N VAL A 63 2.72 -2.68 -3.36
CA VAL A 63 2.79 -4.12 -3.69
C VAL A 63 1.47 -4.82 -3.36
N ARG A 64 0.83 -4.47 -2.25
CA ARG A 64 -0.50 -5.01 -1.91
C ARG A 64 -1.54 -4.59 -2.95
N TYR A 65 -1.53 -3.34 -3.38
CA TYR A 65 -2.46 -2.83 -4.40
C TYR A 65 -2.28 -3.50 -5.76
N GLU A 66 -1.04 -3.72 -6.20
CA GLU A 66 -0.75 -4.46 -7.43
C GLU A 66 -1.27 -5.90 -7.36
N LYS A 67 -1.03 -6.61 -6.25
CA LYS A 67 -1.57 -7.96 -6.04
C LYS A 67 -3.10 -8.00 -6.07
N TRP A 68 -3.75 -7.00 -5.47
CA TRP A 68 -5.20 -6.85 -5.53
C TRP A 68 -5.70 -6.59 -6.94
N THR A 69 -5.04 -5.69 -7.67
CA THR A 69 -5.38 -5.38 -9.06
C THR A 69 -5.24 -6.62 -9.94
N GLN A 70 -4.17 -7.40 -9.75
CA GLN A 70 -4.00 -8.67 -10.46
C GLN A 70 -5.07 -9.69 -10.06
N ALA A 71 -5.46 -9.78 -8.78
CA ALA A 71 -6.49 -10.70 -8.34
C ALA A 71 -7.88 -10.36 -8.89
N VAL A 72 -8.20 -9.07 -9.02
CA VAL A 72 -9.44 -8.58 -9.68
C VAL A 72 -9.37 -8.84 -11.18
N SER A 73 -8.24 -8.50 -11.79
CA SER A 73 -7.71 -8.98 -13.08
C SER A 73 -8.15 -10.39 -13.43
N ASP A 74 -7.58 -11.29 -12.67
CA ASP A 74 -7.74 -12.71 -12.78
C ASP A 74 -9.26 -13.03 -12.62
N TYR A 75 -9.99 -12.39 -11.68
CA TYR A 75 -11.34 -12.82 -11.28
C TYR A 75 -12.35 -12.67 -12.42
N ASP A 76 -12.16 -11.65 -13.26
CA ASP A 76 -12.96 -11.47 -14.46
C ASP A 76 -12.77 -12.62 -15.48
N ASP A 77 -11.56 -13.18 -15.59
CA ASP A 77 -11.31 -14.37 -16.42
C ASP A 77 -11.97 -15.62 -15.83
N TYR A 78 -12.01 -15.73 -14.50
CA TYR A 78 -12.68 -16.83 -13.82
C TYR A 78 -14.18 -16.85 -13.93
N LYS A 79 -14.79 -15.68 -13.95
CA LYS A 79 -16.24 -15.54 -14.09
C LYS A 79 -16.75 -16.29 -15.33
N LYS A 80 -15.91 -16.44 -16.37
CA LYS A 80 -16.21 -17.19 -17.60
C LYS A 80 -16.45 -18.69 -17.35
N TYR A 81 -15.82 -19.28 -16.33
CA TYR A 81 -15.95 -20.70 -15.99
C TYR A 81 -17.07 -20.99 -14.96
N GLN A 82 -17.63 -19.95 -14.34
CA GLN A 82 -18.70 -20.09 -13.35
C GLN A 82 -19.95 -20.85 -13.87
N PRO A 83 -20.41 -20.66 -15.12
CA PRO A 83 -21.54 -21.41 -15.66
C PRO A 83 -21.25 -22.91 -15.79
N VAL A 84 -20.08 -23.27 -16.31
CA VAL A 84 -19.62 -24.65 -16.49
C VAL A 84 -19.55 -25.37 -15.14
N MET A 85 -19.04 -24.69 -14.11
CA MET A 85 -18.99 -25.26 -12.76
C MET A 85 -20.38 -25.48 -12.15
N LYS A 86 -21.30 -24.52 -12.30
CA LYS A 86 -22.68 -24.67 -11.82
C LYS A 86 -23.38 -25.86 -12.47
N GLU A 87 -23.20 -26.03 -13.77
CA GLU A 87 -23.78 -27.15 -14.51
C GLU A 87 -23.15 -28.49 -14.08
N TYR A 88 -21.81 -28.55 -13.95
CA TYR A 88 -21.12 -29.74 -13.44
C TYR A 88 -21.56 -30.13 -12.02
N GLN A 89 -21.81 -29.16 -11.14
CA GLN A 89 -22.30 -29.40 -9.78
C GLN A 89 -23.75 -29.92 -9.76
N ALA A 90 -24.61 -29.42 -10.66
CA ALA A 90 -25.99 -29.85 -10.78
C ALA A 90 -26.15 -31.26 -11.38
N LEU A 91 -25.12 -31.78 -12.06
CA LEU A 91 -25.11 -33.10 -12.65
C LEU A 91 -24.70 -34.20 -11.66
N SER A 92 -25.25 -35.40 -11.88
CA SER A 92 -24.91 -36.62 -11.13
C SER A 92 -24.81 -37.84 -12.07
N GLY A 93 -24.15 -38.90 -11.59
CA GLY A 93 -24.03 -40.17 -12.32
C GLY A 93 -23.35 -40.07 -13.69
N LEU A 94 -23.84 -40.83 -14.66
CA LEU A 94 -23.24 -40.92 -16.01
C LEU A 94 -23.19 -39.58 -16.75
N ARG A 95 -24.21 -38.72 -16.57
CA ARG A 95 -24.23 -37.38 -17.19
C ARG A 95 -23.08 -36.51 -16.69
N LYS A 96 -22.73 -36.62 -15.41
CA LYS A 96 -21.59 -35.89 -14.83
C LYS A 96 -20.27 -36.35 -15.42
N ASN A 97 -20.08 -37.65 -15.64
CA ASN A 97 -18.86 -38.20 -16.24
C ASN A 97 -18.70 -37.77 -17.70
N SER A 98 -19.79 -37.81 -18.48
CA SER A 98 -19.79 -37.32 -19.87
C SER A 98 -19.51 -35.82 -19.95
N PHE A 99 -20.10 -35.03 -19.05
CA PHE A 99 -19.86 -33.59 -18.97
C PHE A 99 -18.41 -33.28 -18.58
N LYS A 100 -17.87 -33.96 -17.56
CA LYS A 100 -16.47 -33.80 -17.13
C LYS A 100 -15.51 -34.03 -18.29
N LYS A 101 -15.72 -35.08 -19.08
CA LYS A 101 -14.87 -35.42 -20.22
C LYS A 101 -14.96 -34.39 -21.35
N LYS A 102 -16.12 -33.73 -21.52
CA LYS A 102 -16.33 -32.70 -22.54
C LYS A 102 -15.76 -31.33 -22.13
N HIS A 103 -15.76 -31.04 -20.83
CA HIS A 103 -15.38 -29.75 -20.24
C HIS A 103 -14.13 -29.85 -19.35
N GLU A 104 -13.26 -30.84 -19.61
CA GLU A 104 -12.12 -31.19 -18.75
C GLU A 104 -11.16 -30.01 -18.58
N THR A 105 -10.75 -29.38 -19.67
CA THR A 105 -9.84 -28.22 -19.67
C THR A 105 -10.43 -27.01 -18.96
N GLU A 106 -11.74 -26.80 -19.07
CA GLU A 106 -12.43 -25.69 -18.41
C GLU A 106 -12.51 -25.91 -16.90
N LEU A 107 -12.74 -27.15 -16.47
CA LEU A 107 -12.75 -27.55 -15.06
C LEU A 107 -11.34 -27.51 -14.44
N GLU A 108 -10.30 -27.87 -15.20
CA GLU A 108 -8.91 -27.72 -14.79
C GLU A 108 -8.51 -26.25 -14.65
N ASN A 109 -8.82 -25.42 -15.65
CA ASN A 109 -8.58 -23.98 -15.59
C ASN A 109 -9.31 -23.33 -14.41
N TYR A 110 -10.55 -23.74 -14.16
CA TYR A 110 -11.31 -23.32 -12.99
C TYR A 110 -10.62 -23.69 -11.67
N ALA A 111 -10.08 -24.90 -11.55
CA ALA A 111 -9.38 -25.35 -10.34
C ALA A 111 -8.10 -24.54 -10.08
N ILE A 112 -7.25 -24.38 -11.11
CA ILE A 112 -6.04 -23.56 -11.05
C ILE A 112 -6.37 -22.14 -10.60
N TYR A 113 -7.43 -21.60 -11.19
CA TYR A 113 -7.84 -20.24 -10.93
C TYR A 113 -8.38 -20.05 -9.50
N ARG A 114 -9.21 -20.98 -9.03
CA ARG A 114 -9.73 -20.99 -7.66
C ARG A 114 -8.59 -20.98 -6.65
N ASP A 115 -7.54 -21.75 -6.90
CA ASP A 115 -6.39 -21.83 -6.02
C ASP A 115 -5.58 -20.53 -6.02
N LYS A 116 -5.43 -19.89 -7.19
CA LYS A 116 -4.83 -18.55 -7.29
C LYS A 116 -5.60 -17.51 -6.48
N VAL A 117 -6.92 -17.40 -6.64
CA VAL A 117 -7.73 -16.45 -5.85
C VAL A 117 -7.68 -16.74 -4.37
N LYS A 118 -7.75 -18.02 -3.97
CA LYS A 118 -7.57 -18.39 -2.56
C LYS A 118 -6.22 -17.95 -2.02
N ALA A 119 -5.15 -17.97 -2.81
CA ALA A 119 -3.84 -17.52 -2.36
C ALA A 119 -3.80 -16.00 -2.08
N VAL A 120 -4.56 -15.19 -2.82
CA VAL A 120 -4.58 -13.72 -2.70
C VAL A 120 -5.68 -13.18 -1.79
N MET A 121 -6.72 -13.98 -1.49
CA MET A 121 -7.79 -13.53 -0.59
C MET A 121 -7.29 -13.34 0.85
N PRO A 122 -7.64 -12.22 1.50
CA PRO A 122 -7.34 -12.02 2.91
C PRO A 122 -8.08 -13.05 3.78
N GLU A 123 -7.47 -13.45 4.90
CA GLU A 123 -7.91 -14.61 5.70
C GLU A 123 -9.34 -14.48 6.23
N ASN A 124 -9.79 -13.26 6.50
CA ASN A 124 -11.15 -12.95 6.92
C ASN A 124 -12.22 -13.28 5.86
N ILE A 125 -11.87 -13.33 4.57
CA ILE A 125 -12.79 -13.68 3.48
C ILE A 125 -12.72 -15.18 3.16
N LYS A 126 -11.58 -15.85 3.42
CA LYS A 126 -11.42 -17.30 3.22
C LYS A 126 -12.42 -18.13 4.04
N ALA A 127 -12.87 -17.63 5.19
CA ALA A 127 -13.81 -18.32 6.06
C ALA A 127 -15.25 -18.37 5.53
N ILE A 128 -15.57 -17.66 4.44
CA ILE A 128 -16.93 -17.51 3.90
C ILE A 128 -17.21 -18.47 2.72
N TYR A 129 -16.19 -19.18 2.21
CA TYR A 129 -16.27 -20.05 1.02
C TYR A 129 -15.82 -21.49 1.26
#